data_AF-A0A366XNJ3-F1
#
_entry.id   AF-A0A366XNJ3-F1
#
_cell.length_a   1.000
_cell.length_b   1.000
_cell.length_c   1.000
_cell.angle_alpha   90.00
_cell.angle_beta   90.00
_cell.angle_gamma   90.00
#
_symmetry.space_group_name_H-M   'P 1'
#
loop_
_entity.id
_entity.type
_entity.pdbx_description
1 polymer ?
#
loop_
_entity_poly.entity_id
_entity_poly.type
_entity_poly.pdbx_seq_one_letter_code
_entity_poly.pdbx_strand_id
1 'polypeptide(L)'
;MAVVLQKGQKVDLTKTHPGLHTVGVGLGWDVNQGIGANYDLDASAFLLDGSGKVRNDQDFIFYNNPKGANNSVLYSGDNRTGAGHHDDELIHISLQSVPSYIEKVAFSITIHDAQLKGQNFGQISNAYVRVFNENSQEELIRYNLGETFTVETAIVAAELYRHNGEWKFNAIGSGFQGGLEALCRNFGLEVASPSTNSAAPSPSYSQAAAAPFQTQNSGQLNSQSYVQTQNNQQPSQPFSQPASPMNQGNYPHTGNGDVQCPRCQSTNITSGKKGFGIGKAAIGGLILGPVGLLGGFVGSKKMQFTCTSCSYKWSLDQTDFMKLANEQKEKAMTLFKRYKSQDVLDAVVAGCALVSMADGRLDPSERQKMMDFIHQSDELRVFDTNLVIQRFNDFIRKLEFDPIVGKGEAMRAVGKVNDKREIARLVVRYCIAIGFADGHFEPREQQIVSEICHELQLNPNEFLS
;
A
#
# COMPACT_ATOMS: atom_id res chain seq x y z
N MET A 1 29.05 -13.51 -32.78
CA MET A 1 27.60 -13.21 -32.90
C MET A 1 26.97 -13.53 -31.56
N ALA A 2 26.19 -12.61 -31.00
CA ALA A 2 25.56 -12.80 -29.70
C ALA A 2 24.56 -13.97 -29.70
N VAL A 3 24.48 -14.68 -28.58
CA VAL A 3 23.43 -15.67 -28.32
C VAL A 3 22.17 -14.93 -27.89
N VAL A 4 21.15 -14.90 -28.75
CA VAL A 4 19.83 -14.34 -28.42
C VAL A 4 19.02 -15.38 -27.65
N LEU A 5 18.60 -15.03 -26.43
CA LEU A 5 17.89 -15.92 -25.50
C LEU A 5 16.40 -15.60 -25.41
N GLN A 6 15.65 -16.59 -24.91
CA GLN A 6 14.24 -16.46 -24.49
C GLN A 6 14.10 -16.62 -22.98
N LYS A 7 12.97 -16.18 -22.42
CA LYS A 7 12.66 -16.26 -20.99
C LYS A 7 12.83 -17.68 -20.43
N GLY A 8 13.55 -17.80 -19.32
CA GLY A 8 13.88 -19.06 -18.65
C GLY A 8 15.09 -19.83 -19.22
N GLN A 9 15.67 -19.39 -20.35
CA GLN A 9 16.86 -20.03 -20.91
C GLN A 9 18.12 -19.68 -20.13
N LYS A 10 19.04 -20.66 -20.06
CA LYS A 10 20.31 -20.56 -19.34
C LYS A 10 21.47 -20.96 -20.24
N VAL A 11 22.57 -20.23 -20.16
CA VAL A 11 23.78 -20.48 -20.95
C VAL A 11 25.03 -20.31 -20.07
N ASP A 12 26.06 -21.11 -20.31
CA ASP A 12 27.37 -20.91 -19.69
C ASP A 12 28.06 -19.70 -20.33
N LEU A 13 28.71 -18.85 -19.52
CA LEU A 13 29.35 -17.61 -19.97
C LEU A 13 30.87 -17.73 -20.02
N THR A 14 31.50 -18.22 -18.95
CA THR A 14 32.98 -18.37 -18.89
C THR A 14 33.47 -19.64 -19.59
N LYS A 15 32.69 -20.71 -19.57
CA LYS A 15 33.01 -21.98 -20.25
C LYS A 15 32.98 -21.88 -21.78
N THR A 16 32.13 -21.01 -22.32
CA THR A 16 31.99 -20.71 -23.75
C THR A 16 32.99 -19.66 -24.23
N HIS A 17 33.41 -18.75 -23.33
CA HIS A 17 34.41 -17.73 -23.60
C HIS A 17 35.60 -17.82 -22.60
N PRO A 18 36.54 -18.77 -22.80
CA PRO A 18 37.72 -18.90 -21.95
C PRO A 18 38.55 -17.62 -21.94
N GLY A 19 38.99 -17.19 -20.75
CA GLY A 19 39.72 -15.93 -20.57
C GLY A 19 38.82 -14.68 -20.42
N LEU A 20 37.51 -14.85 -20.22
CA LEU A 20 36.61 -13.75 -19.91
C LEU A 20 36.78 -13.29 -18.45
N HIS A 21 37.58 -12.26 -18.23
CA HIS A 21 37.85 -11.68 -16.90
C HIS A 21 36.83 -10.60 -16.49
N THR A 22 36.41 -9.76 -17.44
CA THR A 22 35.52 -8.62 -17.24
C THR A 22 34.38 -8.60 -18.26
N VAL A 23 33.18 -8.21 -17.83
CA VAL A 23 31.99 -8.07 -18.68
C VAL A 23 31.25 -6.78 -18.41
N GLY A 24 30.75 -6.17 -19.48
CA GLY A 24 29.70 -5.15 -19.40
C GLY A 24 28.32 -5.81 -19.47
N VAL A 25 27.42 -5.39 -18.61
CA VAL A 25 25.99 -5.74 -18.64
C VAL A 25 25.22 -4.48 -18.98
N GLY A 26 24.78 -4.39 -20.22
CA GLY A 26 24.02 -3.27 -20.76
C GLY A 26 22.51 -3.52 -20.64
N LEU A 27 21.76 -2.49 -20.26
CA LEU A 27 20.31 -2.47 -20.22
C LEU A 27 19.82 -1.27 -21.04
N GLY A 28 18.76 -1.44 -21.83
CA GLY A 28 18.20 -0.36 -22.64
C GLY A 28 16.74 -0.57 -23.00
N TRP A 29 16.03 0.52 -23.32
CA TRP A 29 14.58 0.55 -23.49
C TRP A 29 14.10 1.76 -24.30
N ASP A 30 13.03 1.61 -25.07
CA ASP A 30 12.39 2.73 -25.78
C ASP A 30 11.17 3.23 -24.98
N VAL A 31 11.11 4.55 -24.71
CA VAL A 31 9.93 5.20 -24.12
C VAL A 31 8.99 5.63 -25.24
N ASN A 32 7.74 5.16 -25.22
CA ASN A 32 6.74 5.51 -26.24
C ASN A 32 6.28 6.98 -26.12
N GLN A 33 6.94 7.91 -26.82
CA GLN A 33 6.83 9.37 -26.64
C GLN A 33 5.46 10.03 -26.97
N GLY A 34 4.38 9.26 -27.17
CA GLY A 34 3.07 9.78 -27.56
C GLY A 34 2.22 10.39 -26.44
N ILE A 35 2.62 10.26 -25.17
CA ILE A 35 1.74 10.47 -24.00
C ILE A 35 2.16 11.67 -23.13
N GLY A 36 3.34 12.25 -23.34
CA GLY A 36 3.81 13.45 -22.61
C GLY A 36 4.15 13.23 -21.14
N ALA A 37 4.22 11.97 -20.68
CA ALA A 37 4.68 11.61 -19.35
C ALA A 37 6.21 11.41 -19.33
N ASN A 38 6.89 12.05 -18.38
CA ASN A 38 8.33 11.86 -18.19
C ASN A 38 8.61 10.51 -17.53
N TYR A 39 8.85 9.49 -18.35
CA TYR A 39 9.36 8.20 -17.88
C TYR A 39 10.82 8.34 -17.45
N ASP A 40 11.13 7.68 -16.35
CA ASP A 40 12.38 7.80 -15.59
C ASP A 40 12.67 6.39 -15.10
N LEU A 41 13.69 5.73 -15.66
CA LEU A 41 13.96 4.30 -15.46
C LEU A 41 15.36 4.12 -14.91
N ASP A 42 15.44 3.53 -13.71
CA ASP A 42 16.67 3.16 -13.03
C ASP A 42 17.03 1.70 -13.37
N ALA A 43 18.30 1.44 -13.70
CA ALA A 43 18.86 0.11 -13.62
C ALA A 43 19.39 -0.19 -12.21
N SER A 44 19.51 -1.47 -11.86
CA SER A 44 20.09 -1.89 -10.58
C SER A 44 20.62 -3.32 -10.63
N ALA A 45 21.55 -3.63 -9.73
CA ALA A 45 22.05 -4.98 -9.48
C ALA A 45 21.99 -5.34 -7.98
N PHE A 46 21.35 -6.47 -7.68
CA PHE A 46 21.34 -7.08 -6.35
C PHE A 46 22.38 -8.19 -6.31
N LEU A 47 23.32 -8.14 -5.37
CA LEU A 47 24.38 -9.13 -5.20
C LEU A 47 23.99 -10.09 -4.08
N LEU A 48 23.87 -11.37 -4.42
CA LEU A 48 23.11 -12.35 -3.66
C LEU A 48 24.00 -13.52 -3.23
N ASP A 49 23.82 -13.95 -1.98
CA ASP A 49 24.43 -15.16 -1.44
C ASP A 49 23.70 -16.45 -1.88
N GLY A 50 24.18 -17.60 -1.41
CA GLY A 50 23.56 -18.91 -1.69
C GLY A 50 22.13 -19.10 -1.14
N SER A 51 21.61 -18.18 -0.33
CA SER A 51 20.19 -18.14 0.04
C SER A 51 19.32 -17.35 -0.94
N GLY A 52 19.95 -16.69 -1.93
CA GLY A 52 19.29 -15.79 -2.87
C GLY A 52 18.94 -14.43 -2.27
N LYS A 53 19.65 -13.99 -1.23
CA LYS A 53 19.42 -12.72 -0.53
C LYS A 53 20.65 -11.82 -0.53
N VAL A 54 20.41 -10.52 -0.47
CA VAL A 54 21.46 -9.52 -0.23
C VAL A 54 21.84 -9.54 1.24
N ARG A 55 23.13 -9.52 1.54
CA ARG A 55 23.65 -9.65 2.92
C ARG A 55 23.56 -8.35 3.72
N ASN A 56 23.67 -7.21 3.06
CA ASN A 56 23.69 -5.85 3.63
C ASN A 56 23.54 -4.81 2.50
N ASP A 57 23.18 -3.59 2.83
CA ASP A 57 22.82 -2.54 1.86
C ASP A 57 23.94 -2.16 0.87
N GLN A 58 25.22 -2.46 1.16
CA GLN A 58 26.33 -2.23 0.22
C GLN A 58 26.39 -3.24 -0.93
N ASP A 59 25.75 -4.41 -0.78
CA ASP A 59 25.61 -5.43 -1.82
C ASP A 59 24.35 -5.16 -2.71
N PHE A 60 23.82 -3.94 -2.70
CA PHE A 60 22.80 -3.43 -3.63
C PHE A 60 23.32 -2.21 -4.39
N ILE A 61 23.37 -2.31 -5.73
CA ILE A 61 24.11 -1.42 -6.62
C ILE A 61 23.17 -0.71 -7.59
N PHE A 62 23.29 0.61 -7.62
CA PHE A 62 22.44 1.58 -8.33
C PHE A 62 23.15 2.95 -8.35
N TYR A 63 22.58 3.97 -8.99
CA TYR A 63 23.23 5.29 -9.15
C TYR A 63 23.82 5.90 -7.85
N ASN A 64 23.16 5.73 -6.69
CA ASN A 64 23.60 6.30 -5.41
C ASN A 64 24.53 5.36 -4.59
N ASN A 65 24.63 4.09 -4.97
CA ASN A 65 25.66 3.17 -4.47
C ASN A 65 26.33 2.47 -5.67
N PRO A 66 27.20 3.16 -6.43
CA PRO A 66 27.65 2.67 -7.73
C PRO A 66 28.76 1.61 -7.67
N LYS A 67 29.16 1.10 -6.48
CA LYS A 67 30.29 0.17 -6.33
C LYS A 67 30.04 -0.90 -5.28
N GLY A 68 30.09 -2.16 -5.69
CA GLY A 68 29.85 -3.33 -4.84
C GLY A 68 31.00 -4.33 -4.83
N ALA A 69 30.93 -5.31 -3.94
CA ALA A 69 31.78 -6.51 -3.99
C ALA A 69 33.29 -6.19 -4.09
N ASN A 70 33.81 -5.34 -3.20
CA ASN A 70 35.20 -4.85 -3.21
C ASN A 70 35.60 -4.10 -4.51
N ASN A 71 34.65 -3.40 -5.15
CA ASN A 71 34.73 -2.78 -6.48
C ASN A 71 34.77 -3.77 -7.66
N SER A 72 34.39 -5.04 -7.46
CA SER A 72 34.26 -5.99 -8.58
C SER A 72 32.97 -5.79 -9.39
N VAL A 73 32.02 -4.99 -8.90
CA VAL A 73 30.81 -4.58 -9.61
C VAL A 73 30.74 -3.06 -9.58
N LEU A 74 30.64 -2.42 -10.74
CA LEU A 74 30.60 -0.97 -10.93
C LEU A 74 29.37 -0.56 -11.76
N TYR A 75 28.57 0.36 -11.26
CA TYR A 75 27.58 1.11 -12.03
C TYR A 75 28.29 2.29 -12.72
N SER A 76 27.94 2.60 -13.97
CA SER A 76 28.69 3.60 -14.76
C SER A 76 27.86 4.46 -15.70
N GLY A 77 26.53 4.30 -15.76
CA GLY A 77 25.73 4.93 -16.79
C GLY A 77 25.60 6.45 -16.66
N ASP A 78 25.32 7.10 -17.79
CA ASP A 78 24.03 7.79 -17.92
C ASP A 78 23.57 7.92 -19.40
N ASN A 79 22.36 7.47 -19.73
CA ASN A 79 21.56 8.03 -20.82
C ASN A 79 20.14 8.34 -20.31
N ARG A 80 20.03 9.37 -19.48
CA ARG A 80 18.81 9.79 -18.77
C ARG A 80 17.66 10.29 -19.66
N THR A 81 17.73 10.01 -20.96
CA THR A 81 16.76 10.44 -21.97
C THR A 81 16.08 9.27 -22.68
N GLY A 82 16.61 8.04 -22.59
CA GLY A 82 16.14 6.90 -23.39
C GLY A 82 16.22 7.16 -24.91
N ALA A 83 17.16 8.00 -25.36
CA ALA A 83 17.25 8.44 -26.74
C ALA A 83 18.53 7.94 -27.42
N GLY A 84 18.40 6.93 -28.28
CA GLY A 84 19.50 6.39 -29.08
C GLY A 84 19.36 4.89 -29.34
N HIS A 85 20.34 4.30 -30.01
CA HIS A 85 20.42 2.84 -30.24
C HIS A 85 21.53 2.17 -29.40
N HIS A 86 21.78 2.66 -28.20
CA HIS A 86 22.81 2.17 -27.28
C HIS A 86 22.18 1.61 -26.00
N ASP A 87 23.00 1.11 -25.07
CA ASP A 87 22.54 0.81 -23.71
C ASP A 87 22.25 2.14 -22.99
N ASP A 88 21.12 2.22 -22.30
CA ASP A 88 20.76 3.39 -21.50
C ASP A 88 21.42 3.37 -20.12
N GLU A 89 21.70 2.17 -19.62
CA GLU A 89 22.39 1.92 -18.36
C GLU A 89 23.39 0.77 -18.46
N LEU A 90 24.50 0.89 -17.73
CA LEU A 90 25.65 -0.01 -17.86
C LEU A 90 26.26 -0.39 -16.50
N ILE A 91 26.49 -1.70 -16.33
CA ILE A 91 27.06 -2.29 -15.11
C ILE A 91 28.25 -3.18 -15.49
N HIS A 92 29.44 -2.84 -15.00
CA HIS A 92 30.71 -3.54 -15.23
C HIS A 92 30.96 -4.58 -14.13
N ILE A 93 31.41 -5.79 -14.51
CA ILE A 93 31.69 -6.88 -13.55
C ILE A 93 33.02 -7.57 -13.82
N SER A 94 33.92 -7.49 -12.84
CA SER A 94 35.17 -8.26 -12.77
C SER A 94 34.91 -9.66 -12.18
N LEU A 95 34.53 -10.61 -13.03
CA LEU A 95 34.01 -11.95 -12.68
C LEU A 95 34.90 -12.76 -11.71
N GLN A 96 36.21 -12.53 -11.74
CA GLN A 96 37.19 -13.19 -10.87
C GLN A 96 37.38 -12.48 -9.53
N SER A 97 37.10 -11.18 -9.46
CA SER A 97 37.25 -10.36 -8.24
C SER A 97 36.00 -10.40 -7.35
N VAL A 98 34.85 -10.83 -7.88
CA VAL A 98 33.61 -11.02 -7.12
C VAL A 98 33.87 -11.99 -5.94
N PRO A 99 33.67 -11.58 -4.67
CA PRO A 99 33.89 -12.42 -3.50
C PRO A 99 33.15 -13.76 -3.54
N SER A 100 33.69 -14.78 -2.90
CA SER A 100 33.13 -16.14 -2.90
C SER A 100 31.77 -16.28 -2.20
N TYR A 101 31.40 -15.34 -1.32
CA TYR A 101 30.07 -15.31 -0.68
C TYR A 101 28.95 -14.88 -1.63
N ILE A 102 29.29 -14.34 -2.81
CA ILE A 102 28.33 -13.90 -3.83
C ILE A 102 28.23 -15.00 -4.87
N GLU A 103 27.09 -15.69 -4.86
CA GLU A 103 26.78 -16.79 -5.78
C GLU A 103 25.97 -16.30 -6.99
N LYS A 104 25.32 -15.14 -6.89
CA LYS A 104 24.46 -14.58 -7.93
C LYS A 104 24.49 -13.05 -7.95
N VAL A 105 24.34 -12.47 -9.14
CA VAL A 105 24.06 -11.05 -9.36
C VAL A 105 22.79 -10.96 -10.21
N ALA A 106 21.72 -10.38 -9.67
CA ALA A 106 20.44 -10.22 -10.35
C ALA A 106 20.29 -8.77 -10.84
N PHE A 107 19.95 -8.59 -12.11
CA PHE A 107 19.80 -7.29 -12.76
C PHE A 107 18.33 -6.93 -12.90
N SER A 108 18.02 -5.66 -12.61
CA SER A 108 16.65 -5.15 -12.62
C SER A 108 16.54 -3.78 -13.26
N ILE A 109 15.36 -3.52 -13.80
CA ILE A 109 14.93 -2.21 -14.30
C ILE A 109 13.70 -1.80 -13.50
N THR A 110 13.66 -0.57 -13.01
CA THR A 110 12.56 -0.02 -12.20
C THR A 110 12.18 1.36 -12.68
N ILE A 111 10.88 1.65 -12.80
CA ILE A 111 10.43 3.00 -13.12
C ILE A 111 10.44 3.82 -11.80
N HIS A 112 11.17 4.93 -11.79
CA HIS A 112 11.29 5.83 -10.65
C HIS A 112 9.96 6.52 -10.39
N ASP A 113 9.45 6.48 -9.15
CA ASP A 113 8.14 7.00 -8.74
C ASP A 113 6.96 6.49 -9.61
N ALA A 114 7.08 5.29 -10.19
CA ALA A 114 6.09 4.69 -11.09
C ALA A 114 4.64 4.81 -10.60
N GLN A 115 4.45 4.54 -9.31
CA GLN A 115 3.15 4.50 -8.65
C GLN A 115 2.55 5.91 -8.47
N LEU A 116 3.38 6.93 -8.22
CA LEU A 116 2.96 8.35 -8.15
C LEU A 116 2.74 8.96 -9.54
N LYS A 117 3.50 8.52 -10.54
CA LYS A 117 3.42 8.99 -11.94
C LYS A 117 2.36 8.25 -12.77
N GLY A 118 1.71 7.22 -12.23
CA GLY A 118 0.77 6.36 -12.97
C GLY A 118 1.42 5.48 -14.07
N GLN A 119 2.74 5.30 -13.98
CA GLN A 119 3.56 4.67 -15.01
C GLN A 119 3.74 3.17 -14.76
N ASN A 120 3.87 2.41 -15.85
CA ASN A 120 4.17 0.98 -15.86
C ASN A 120 4.91 0.61 -17.16
N PHE A 121 5.47 -0.59 -17.21
CA PHE A 121 6.25 -1.07 -18.36
C PHE A 121 5.42 -1.29 -19.65
N GLY A 122 4.09 -1.18 -19.62
CA GLY A 122 3.23 -1.29 -20.81
C GLY A 122 3.30 -0.09 -21.78
N GLN A 123 4.03 0.97 -21.43
CA GLN A 123 4.39 2.07 -22.34
C GLN A 123 5.90 2.07 -22.70
N ILE A 124 6.62 1.02 -22.32
CA ILE A 124 8.04 0.81 -22.60
C ILE A 124 8.16 -0.29 -23.65
N SER A 125 8.74 0.02 -24.80
CA SER A 125 8.99 -0.92 -25.89
C SER A 125 10.48 -1.31 -25.96
N ASN A 126 10.79 -2.34 -26.74
CA ASN A 126 12.15 -2.82 -27.04
C ASN A 126 13.07 -3.18 -25.85
N ALA A 127 12.59 -3.18 -24.60
CA ALA A 127 13.38 -3.41 -23.41
C ALA A 127 14.26 -4.68 -23.49
N TYR A 128 15.57 -4.53 -23.27
CA TYR A 128 16.55 -5.62 -23.37
C TYR A 128 17.61 -5.55 -22.26
N VAL A 129 18.25 -6.69 -22.03
CA VAL A 129 19.51 -6.82 -21.27
C VAL A 129 20.51 -7.62 -22.11
N ARG A 130 21.76 -7.16 -22.17
CA ARG A 130 22.84 -7.81 -22.91
C ARG A 130 24.11 -7.93 -22.08
N VAL A 131 24.95 -8.90 -22.42
CA VAL A 131 26.27 -9.12 -21.81
C VAL A 131 27.32 -9.12 -22.90
N PHE A 132 28.35 -8.28 -22.74
CA PHE A 132 29.46 -8.17 -23.68
C PHE A 132 30.82 -8.28 -22.97
N ASN A 133 31.84 -8.73 -23.71
CA ASN A 133 33.22 -8.73 -23.22
C ASN A 133 33.75 -7.29 -23.25
N GLU A 134 34.11 -6.75 -22.08
CA GLU A 134 34.50 -5.35 -21.94
C GLU A 134 35.77 -5.00 -22.73
N ASN A 135 36.68 -5.96 -22.92
CA ASN A 135 37.97 -5.75 -23.57
C ASN A 135 37.89 -5.77 -25.10
N SER A 136 36.98 -6.58 -25.67
CA SER A 136 36.79 -6.69 -27.12
C SER A 136 35.54 -5.96 -27.64
N GLN A 137 34.67 -5.50 -26.73
CA GLN A 137 33.33 -4.98 -27.03
C GLN A 137 32.43 -5.99 -27.78
N GLU A 138 32.77 -7.29 -27.78
CA GLU A 138 31.95 -8.33 -28.41
C GLU A 138 30.72 -8.65 -27.55
N GLU A 139 29.53 -8.48 -28.14
CA GLU A 139 28.27 -8.92 -27.53
C GLU A 139 28.18 -10.45 -27.53
N LEU A 140 28.10 -11.02 -26.33
CA LEU A 140 28.12 -12.47 -26.08
C LEU A 140 26.70 -13.02 -25.97
N ILE A 141 25.83 -12.29 -25.27
CA ILE A 141 24.45 -12.69 -24.93
C ILE A 141 23.53 -11.48 -25.07
N ARG A 142 22.32 -11.68 -25.60
CA ARG A 142 21.23 -10.70 -25.54
C ARG A 142 19.91 -11.38 -25.16
N TYR A 143 19.16 -10.77 -24.26
CA TYR A 143 17.80 -11.17 -23.91
C TYR A 143 16.86 -9.96 -24.03
N ASN A 144 15.89 -10.04 -24.92
CA ASN A 144 14.84 -9.04 -25.06
C ASN A 144 13.66 -9.43 -24.15
N LEU A 145 13.25 -8.52 -23.26
CA LEU A 145 12.30 -8.84 -22.17
C LEU A 145 10.89 -9.13 -22.70
N GLY A 146 10.49 -8.48 -23.80
CA GLY A 146 9.19 -8.65 -24.47
C GLY A 146 8.08 -7.72 -23.96
N GLU A 147 7.01 -7.58 -24.74
CA GLU A 147 5.97 -6.54 -24.55
C GLU A 147 4.80 -6.97 -23.66
N THR A 148 5.00 -7.95 -22.77
CA THR A 148 3.91 -8.55 -21.97
C THR A 148 3.68 -7.89 -20.60
N PHE A 149 4.47 -6.89 -20.24
CA PHE A 149 4.34 -6.16 -18.97
C PHE A 149 3.28 -5.08 -19.16
N THR A 150 2.23 -5.09 -18.34
CA THR A 150 1.04 -4.23 -18.51
C THR A 150 0.59 -3.53 -17.22
N VAL A 151 1.09 -4.00 -16.08
CA VAL A 151 0.77 -3.48 -14.73
C VAL A 151 2.01 -3.40 -13.83
N GLU A 152 3.14 -3.89 -14.30
CA GLU A 152 4.39 -4.03 -13.56
C GLU A 152 5.19 -2.72 -13.59
N THR A 153 5.82 -2.42 -12.45
CA THR A 153 6.58 -1.19 -12.18
C THR A 153 8.07 -1.45 -11.94
N ALA A 154 8.44 -2.73 -11.86
CA ALA A 154 9.77 -3.25 -11.70
C ALA A 154 9.91 -4.58 -12.45
N ILE A 155 11.09 -4.89 -13.00
CA ILE A 155 11.37 -6.17 -13.66
C ILE A 155 12.75 -6.67 -13.22
N VAL A 156 12.86 -7.93 -12.82
CA VAL A 156 14.15 -8.65 -12.79
C VAL A 156 14.38 -9.19 -14.21
N ALA A 157 15.32 -8.56 -14.92
CA ALA A 157 15.59 -8.82 -16.33
C ALA A 157 16.33 -10.16 -16.50
N ALA A 158 17.44 -10.33 -15.80
CA ALA A 158 18.29 -11.52 -15.86
C ALA A 158 19.10 -11.69 -14.58
N GLU A 159 19.77 -12.83 -14.45
CA GLU A 159 20.75 -13.08 -13.39
C GLU A 159 22.02 -13.75 -13.95
N LEU A 160 23.18 -13.28 -13.51
CA LEU A 160 24.43 -14.03 -13.58
C LEU A 160 24.57 -14.86 -12.30
N TYR A 161 24.94 -16.12 -12.40
CA TYR A 161 25.10 -17.00 -11.25
C TYR A 161 26.29 -17.95 -11.42
N ARG A 162 26.91 -18.31 -10.30
CA ARG A 162 28.00 -19.29 -10.24
C ARG A 162 27.44 -20.71 -10.18
N HIS A 163 28.08 -21.62 -10.89
CA HIS A 163 27.73 -23.03 -10.91
C HIS A 163 28.94 -23.89 -11.25
N ASN A 164 29.39 -24.74 -10.33
CA ASN A 164 30.61 -25.56 -10.45
C ASN A 164 31.89 -24.75 -10.78
N GLY A 165 31.99 -23.52 -10.24
CA GLY A 165 33.12 -22.61 -10.47
C GLY A 165 33.00 -21.72 -11.71
N GLU A 166 32.14 -22.07 -12.66
CA GLU A 166 31.85 -21.28 -13.87
C GLU A 166 30.77 -20.23 -13.60
N TRP A 167 30.80 -19.11 -14.33
CA TRP A 167 29.69 -18.17 -14.41
C TRP A 167 28.72 -18.55 -15.53
N LYS A 168 27.43 -18.42 -15.25
CA LYS A 168 26.30 -18.72 -16.14
C LYS A 168 25.31 -17.56 -16.15
N PHE A 169 24.64 -17.36 -17.27
CA PHE A 169 23.54 -16.40 -17.43
C PHE A 169 22.20 -17.13 -17.43
N ASN A 170 21.16 -16.49 -16.89
CA ASN A 170 19.78 -16.98 -16.88
C ASN A 170 18.83 -15.80 -17.19
N ALA A 171 18.06 -15.93 -18.28
CA ALA A 171 17.07 -14.93 -18.69
C ALA A 171 15.82 -15.05 -17.80
N ILE A 172 15.49 -14.01 -17.02
CA ILE A 172 14.43 -14.07 -16.00
C ILE A 172 13.12 -13.43 -16.50
N GLY A 173 13.16 -12.16 -16.90
CA GLY A 173 11.99 -11.42 -17.38
C GLY A 173 10.79 -11.45 -16.43
N SER A 174 11.02 -11.43 -15.12
CA SER A 174 9.96 -11.50 -14.09
C SER A 174 9.60 -10.09 -13.63
N GLY A 175 8.38 -9.66 -13.96
CA GLY A 175 7.83 -8.39 -13.53
C GLY A 175 7.29 -8.43 -12.10
N PHE A 176 7.29 -7.27 -11.45
CA PHE A 176 6.88 -7.03 -10.07
C PHE A 176 6.03 -5.76 -9.98
N GLN A 177 5.14 -5.73 -9.00
CA GLN A 177 4.37 -4.54 -8.59
C GLN A 177 4.93 -4.01 -7.26
N GLY A 178 4.86 -2.70 -7.03
CA GLY A 178 5.50 -2.04 -5.87
C GLY A 178 6.95 -1.58 -6.12
N GLY A 179 7.34 -1.39 -7.39
CA GLY A 179 8.58 -0.71 -7.77
C GLY A 179 9.86 -1.32 -7.18
N LEU A 180 10.84 -0.46 -6.90
CA LEU A 180 12.10 -0.86 -6.30
C LEU A 180 11.94 -1.44 -4.89
N GLU A 181 10.99 -0.94 -4.09
CA GLU A 181 10.75 -1.43 -2.72
C GLU A 181 10.37 -2.92 -2.71
N ALA A 182 9.54 -3.36 -3.65
CA ALA A 182 9.18 -4.76 -3.82
C ALA A 182 10.39 -5.63 -4.17
N LEU A 183 11.32 -5.15 -5.00
CA LEU A 183 12.57 -5.86 -5.30
C LEU A 183 13.50 -5.92 -4.08
N CYS A 184 13.70 -4.82 -3.37
CA CYS A 184 14.49 -4.78 -2.14
C CYS A 184 13.95 -5.78 -1.10
N ARG A 185 12.63 -5.80 -0.85
CA ARG A 185 11.98 -6.77 0.03
C ARG A 185 12.12 -8.21 -0.48
N ASN A 186 11.95 -8.43 -1.78
CA ASN A 186 12.14 -9.74 -2.41
C ASN A 186 13.56 -10.28 -2.22
N PHE A 187 14.58 -9.42 -2.30
CA PHE A 187 15.98 -9.78 -2.09
C PHE A 187 16.48 -9.63 -0.65
N GLY A 188 15.63 -9.21 0.30
CA GLY A 188 15.88 -9.29 1.75
C GLY A 188 16.40 -8.02 2.43
N LEU A 189 16.41 -6.87 1.73
CA LEU A 189 16.81 -5.59 2.30
C LEU A 189 15.68 -4.94 3.11
N GLU A 190 16.02 -4.28 4.22
CA GLU A 190 15.09 -3.44 4.97
C GLU A 190 15.10 -2.01 4.41
N VAL A 191 14.12 -1.68 3.55
CA VAL A 191 13.95 -0.30 3.07
C VAL A 191 13.49 0.58 4.23
N ALA A 192 14.34 1.48 4.69
CA ALA A 192 14.03 2.44 5.72
C ALA A 192 13.00 3.46 5.20
N SER A 193 11.77 3.40 5.71
CA SER A 193 10.79 4.47 5.51
C SER A 193 11.37 5.80 6.00
N PRO A 194 11.21 6.92 5.28
CA PRO A 194 11.88 8.17 5.61
C PRO A 194 11.52 8.66 7.02
N SER A 195 12.57 8.78 7.82
CA SER A 195 12.67 9.54 9.07
C SER A 195 12.00 10.90 9.07
N THR A 196 10.77 11.10 9.57
CA THR A 196 10.29 12.48 9.88
C THR A 196 11.02 13.00 11.13
N ASN A 197 12.32 13.27 10.99
CA ASN A 197 13.19 13.73 12.07
C ASN A 197 12.73 15.10 12.58
N SER A 198 12.58 15.21 13.90
CA SER A 198 11.97 16.37 14.54
C SER A 198 12.85 17.62 14.55
N ALA A 199 12.17 18.77 14.60
CA ALA A 199 12.67 20.08 15.00
C ALA A 199 13.72 20.78 14.09
N ALA A 200 13.20 21.57 13.14
CA ALA A 200 13.85 22.84 12.80
C ALA A 200 13.58 23.87 13.93
N PRO A 201 14.52 24.77 14.26
CA PRO A 201 14.36 25.72 15.35
C PRO A 201 13.41 26.87 15.00
N SER A 202 12.46 27.18 15.90
CA SER A 202 11.50 28.27 15.72
C SER A 202 12.15 29.66 15.93
N PRO A 203 11.88 30.66 15.07
CA PRO A 203 12.32 32.04 15.31
C PRO A 203 11.55 32.67 16.48
N SER A 204 12.27 33.33 17.38
CA SER A 204 11.70 34.01 18.55
C SER A 204 11.20 35.42 18.21
N TYR A 205 9.90 35.66 18.36
CA TYR A 205 9.31 37.00 18.28
C TYR A 205 9.05 37.56 19.68
N SER A 206 9.70 38.67 20.01
CA SER A 206 9.50 39.39 21.27
C SER A 206 8.14 40.11 21.29
N GLN A 207 7.37 39.93 22.35
CA GLN A 207 6.10 40.64 22.55
C GLN A 207 6.36 42.08 23.02
N ALA A 208 5.81 43.07 22.31
CA ALA A 208 5.65 44.43 22.79
C ALA A 208 4.31 44.56 23.54
N ALA A 209 4.28 45.31 24.64
CA ALA A 209 3.14 45.34 25.54
C ALA A 209 2.02 46.31 25.10
N ALA A 210 0.78 45.96 25.44
CA ALA A 210 -0.38 46.87 25.47
C ALA A 210 -0.99 46.85 26.88
N ALA A 211 -1.32 48.02 27.44
CA ALA A 211 -1.73 48.16 28.83
C ALA A 211 -3.28 48.14 29.00
N PRO A 212 -3.81 47.51 30.07
CA PRO A 212 -5.24 47.55 30.39
C PRO A 212 -5.61 48.81 31.19
N PHE A 213 -6.76 49.41 30.87
CA PHE A 213 -7.39 50.46 31.69
C PHE A 213 -8.25 49.86 32.83
N GLN A 214 -8.45 50.62 33.91
CA GLN A 214 -9.26 50.25 35.07
C GLN A 214 -10.61 50.96 35.11
N THR A 215 -11.62 50.32 35.70
CA THR A 215 -12.78 50.96 36.36
C THR A 215 -13.30 50.05 37.50
N GLN A 216 -14.03 50.61 38.48
CA GLN A 216 -14.31 49.96 39.76
C GLN A 216 -15.80 49.85 40.13
N ASN A 217 -16.21 48.63 40.49
CA ASN A 217 -16.97 48.23 41.70
C ASN A 217 -18.21 49.01 42.22
N SER A 218 -19.38 48.36 42.22
CA SER A 218 -20.38 48.27 43.33
C SER A 218 -21.69 47.61 42.82
N GLY A 219 -22.53 46.90 43.59
CA GLY A 219 -22.43 46.36 44.95
C GLY A 219 -23.69 45.53 45.35
N GLN A 220 -23.51 44.45 46.14
CA GLN A 220 -24.47 43.65 46.95
C GLN A 220 -25.96 43.44 46.54
N LEU A 221 -26.42 42.18 46.52
CA LEU A 221 -27.40 41.65 47.53
C LEU A 221 -27.44 40.10 47.62
N ASN A 222 -28.33 39.58 48.47
CA ASN A 222 -28.51 38.20 48.97
C ASN A 222 -29.44 37.36 48.02
N SER A 223 -29.79 36.06 48.17
CA SER A 223 -29.76 35.10 49.30
C SER A 223 -30.05 33.63 48.89
N GLN A 224 -29.68 32.66 49.76
CA GLN A 224 -30.19 31.26 49.91
C GLN A 224 -29.97 30.27 48.72
N SER A 225 -29.51 29.01 48.82
CA SER A 225 -29.20 27.99 49.87
C SER A 225 -30.18 26.80 49.94
N TYR A 226 -29.69 25.58 49.64
CA TYR A 226 -30.20 24.30 50.19
C TYR A 226 -29.09 23.23 50.19
N VAL A 227 -29.24 22.18 51.02
CA VAL A 227 -28.21 21.15 51.33
C VAL A 227 -28.89 19.79 51.52
N GLN A 228 -28.28 18.69 51.03
CA GLN A 228 -28.25 17.30 51.56
C GLN A 228 -27.65 16.36 50.46
N THR A 229 -26.44 15.81 50.58
CA THR A 229 -25.92 14.66 51.39
C THR A 229 -26.24 13.25 50.85
N GLN A 230 -25.17 12.48 50.59
CA GLN A 230 -24.94 11.03 50.86
C GLN A 230 -26.07 10.01 50.54
N ASN A 231 -25.79 8.83 49.97
CA ASN A 231 -24.85 7.86 50.54
C ASN A 231 -24.28 6.81 49.53
N ASN A 232 -23.48 5.88 50.02
CA ASN A 232 -22.68 4.88 49.29
C ASN A 232 -22.99 3.44 49.79
N GLN A 233 -22.92 2.39 48.94
CA GLN A 233 -22.42 1.03 49.31
C GLN A 233 -22.45 -0.07 48.21
N GLN A 234 -21.45 -0.97 48.26
CA GLN A 234 -21.32 -2.33 47.69
C GLN A 234 -21.80 -3.40 48.73
N PRO A 235 -21.85 -4.75 48.52
CA PRO A 235 -21.07 -5.67 47.64
C PRO A 235 -21.98 -6.60 46.75
N SER A 236 -21.76 -7.87 46.32
CA SER A 236 -20.85 -9.01 46.66
C SER A 236 -20.71 -10.06 45.53
N GLN A 237 -20.01 -11.18 45.78
CA GLN A 237 -20.09 -12.47 45.04
C GLN A 237 -20.26 -13.66 46.03
N PRO A 238 -20.58 -14.89 45.55
CA PRO A 238 -19.54 -15.94 45.46
C PRO A 238 -19.68 -17.01 44.32
N PHE A 239 -18.57 -17.74 44.09
CA PHE A 239 -18.26 -19.09 43.52
C PHE A 239 -19.41 -20.03 43.00
N SER A 240 -19.21 -20.94 42.02
CA SER A 240 -18.18 -22.01 41.91
C SER A 240 -17.97 -22.62 40.48
N GLN A 241 -17.01 -23.56 40.32
CA GLN A 241 -16.75 -24.43 39.13
C GLN A 241 -16.86 -25.94 39.55
N PRO A 242 -16.47 -27.01 38.77
CA PRO A 242 -15.99 -27.13 37.38
C PRO A 242 -16.56 -28.31 36.53
N ALA A 243 -16.29 -28.34 35.22
CA ALA A 243 -16.09 -29.56 34.39
C ALA A 243 -15.54 -29.22 32.97
N SER A 244 -14.93 -30.18 32.27
CA SER A 244 -14.57 -30.13 30.85
C SER A 244 -14.47 -31.55 30.28
N PRO A 245 -14.56 -31.75 28.95
CA PRO A 245 -13.36 -32.21 28.25
C PRO A 245 -13.17 -31.70 26.79
N MET A 246 -11.94 -31.90 26.29
CA MET A 246 -11.52 -32.01 24.88
C MET A 246 -11.75 -30.84 23.89
N ASN A 247 -10.70 -30.01 23.80
CA ASN A 247 -9.84 -29.91 22.61
C ASN A 247 -10.49 -29.82 21.20
N GLN A 248 -10.64 -28.59 20.71
CA GLN A 248 -10.45 -28.24 19.29
C GLN A 248 -9.65 -26.91 19.20
N GLY A 249 -9.07 -26.64 18.03
CA GLY A 249 -7.98 -25.66 17.88
C GLY A 249 -8.34 -24.19 18.17
N ASN A 250 -7.34 -23.41 18.59
CA ASN A 250 -7.47 -22.02 19.04
C ASN A 250 -7.62 -21.01 17.87
N TYR A 251 -8.53 -21.28 16.95
CA TYR A 251 -8.77 -20.50 15.73
C TYR A 251 -10.01 -19.59 15.86
N PRO A 252 -10.05 -18.42 15.18
CA PRO A 252 -11.27 -17.65 15.04
C PRO A 252 -12.27 -18.39 14.13
N HIS A 253 -13.46 -18.72 14.66
CA HIS A 253 -14.55 -19.28 13.85
C HIS A 253 -15.26 -18.17 13.06
N THR A 254 -15.39 -18.36 11.74
CA THR A 254 -15.97 -17.36 10.81
C THR A 254 -17.49 -17.48 10.67
N GLY A 255 -18.22 -17.29 11.78
CA GLY A 255 -19.68 -17.17 11.75
C GLY A 255 -20.11 -15.88 11.03
N ASN A 256 -20.87 -16.00 9.93
CA ASN A 256 -21.31 -14.93 9.01
C ASN A 256 -20.21 -14.04 8.37
N GLY A 257 -18.95 -14.17 8.78
CA GLY A 257 -17.84 -13.45 8.15
C GLY A 257 -17.51 -12.07 8.71
N ASP A 258 -18.09 -11.66 9.84
CA ASP A 258 -17.41 -10.69 10.71
C ASP A 258 -16.51 -11.45 11.70
N VAL A 259 -15.44 -10.84 12.24
CA VAL A 259 -14.60 -11.53 13.23
C VAL A 259 -15.35 -11.67 14.54
N GLN A 260 -15.34 -12.88 15.09
CA GLN A 260 -15.98 -13.22 16.34
C GLN A 260 -14.96 -13.47 17.45
N CYS A 261 -15.27 -13.05 18.67
CA CYS A 261 -14.49 -13.40 19.85
C CYS A 261 -14.55 -14.92 20.09
N PRO A 262 -13.42 -15.67 20.13
CA PRO A 262 -13.45 -17.13 20.29
C PRO A 262 -13.94 -17.60 21.67
N ARG A 263 -14.16 -16.68 22.62
CA ARG A 263 -14.73 -16.99 23.95
C ARG A 263 -16.26 -16.82 24.04
N CYS A 264 -16.87 -15.94 23.24
CA CYS A 264 -18.30 -15.59 23.39
C CYS A 264 -19.03 -15.29 22.06
N GLN A 265 -18.38 -15.51 20.92
CA GLN A 265 -18.90 -15.29 19.56
C GLN A 265 -19.34 -13.85 19.21
N SER A 266 -19.24 -12.89 20.15
CA SER A 266 -19.53 -11.48 19.89
C SER A 266 -18.55 -10.86 18.89
N THR A 267 -19.09 -10.09 17.95
CA THR A 267 -18.36 -9.28 16.96
C THR A 267 -17.86 -7.94 17.50
N ASN A 268 -18.21 -7.56 18.74
CA ASN A 268 -17.78 -6.30 19.34
C ASN A 268 -16.34 -6.44 19.89
N ILE A 269 -15.38 -5.89 19.16
CA ILE A 269 -13.93 -6.11 19.35
C ILE A 269 -13.16 -4.79 19.14
N THR A 270 -12.14 -4.55 19.97
CA THR A 270 -11.24 -3.38 19.91
C THR A 270 -9.76 -3.79 19.98
N SER A 271 -8.82 -2.90 19.64
CA SER A 271 -7.36 -3.15 19.63
C SER A 271 -6.62 -2.28 20.65
N GLY A 272 -5.70 -2.88 21.41
CA GLY A 272 -5.34 -2.45 22.77
C GLY A 272 -4.47 -1.19 23.00
N LYS A 273 -4.37 -0.20 22.10
CA LYS A 273 -3.63 1.05 22.38
C LYS A 273 -4.53 2.15 22.96
N LYS A 274 -4.09 2.82 24.03
CA LYS A 274 -4.76 4.03 24.54
C LYS A 274 -4.67 5.17 23.52
N GLY A 275 -5.76 5.93 23.36
CA GLY A 275 -5.90 6.98 22.35
C GLY A 275 -6.80 6.59 21.17
N PHE A 276 -7.19 5.31 21.08
CA PHE A 276 -7.98 4.79 19.97
C PHE A 276 -9.44 4.51 20.40
N GLY A 277 -10.36 5.35 19.91
CA GLY A 277 -11.76 4.93 19.70
C GLY A 277 -11.84 3.87 18.61
N ILE A 278 -13.00 3.22 18.44
CA ILE A 278 -13.16 2.17 17.43
C ILE A 278 -13.03 2.80 16.04
N GLY A 279 -13.59 4.00 15.85
CA GLY A 279 -13.41 4.89 14.70
C GLY A 279 -12.04 5.58 14.59
N LYS A 280 -10.94 5.03 15.15
CA LYS A 280 -9.54 5.43 14.83
C LYS A 280 -8.53 4.27 14.72
N ALA A 281 -8.92 3.02 14.96
CA ALA A 281 -7.97 1.92 15.12
C ALA A 281 -7.63 1.19 13.80
N ALA A 282 -6.36 0.80 13.68
CA ALA A 282 -5.73 0.02 12.61
C ALA A 282 -6.36 -1.35 12.31
N ILE A 283 -7.57 -1.37 11.73
CA ILE A 283 -8.42 -2.57 11.59
C ILE A 283 -8.93 -2.71 10.14
N GLY A 284 -8.07 -2.35 9.18
CA GLY A 284 -8.37 -2.36 7.74
C GLY A 284 -9.03 -3.65 7.24
N GLY A 285 -8.33 -4.78 7.37
CA GLY A 285 -8.82 -6.10 6.93
C GLY A 285 -9.92 -6.75 7.78
N LEU A 286 -10.25 -6.18 8.94
CA LEU A 286 -11.06 -6.86 9.97
C LEU A 286 -12.44 -6.22 10.21
N ILE A 287 -12.57 -4.90 10.03
CA ILE A 287 -13.82 -4.15 10.23
C ILE A 287 -14.38 -3.63 8.91
N LEU A 288 -13.51 -3.22 7.99
CA LEU A 288 -13.89 -2.73 6.65
C LEU A 288 -14.00 -3.87 5.62
N GLY A 289 -13.76 -5.12 6.01
CA GLY A 289 -13.62 -6.24 5.07
C GLY A 289 -12.32 -6.11 4.28
N PRO A 290 -12.28 -6.42 2.97
CA PRO A 290 -11.04 -6.27 2.20
C PRO A 290 -10.70 -4.80 1.92
N VAL A 291 -11.73 -3.96 1.90
CA VAL A 291 -11.70 -2.54 1.54
C VAL A 291 -10.64 -1.77 2.32
N GLY A 292 -10.52 -2.04 3.62
CA GLY A 292 -9.54 -1.37 4.48
C GLY A 292 -8.12 -1.93 4.42
N LEU A 293 -7.86 -3.04 3.73
CA LEU A 293 -6.49 -3.52 3.48
C LEU A 293 -5.71 -2.52 2.63
N LEU A 294 -6.43 -1.78 1.78
CA LEU A 294 -5.92 -0.76 0.87
C LEU A 294 -5.51 0.52 1.62
N GLY A 295 -6.10 0.77 2.79
CA GLY A 295 -5.84 1.93 3.67
C GLY A 295 -4.55 1.86 4.49
N GLY A 296 -3.53 1.09 4.04
CA GLY A 296 -2.16 1.15 4.56
C GLY A 296 -1.93 0.67 6.00
N PHE A 297 -1.83 -0.65 6.21
CA PHE A 297 -1.45 -1.22 7.53
C PHE A 297 -0.22 -2.14 7.50
N VAL A 298 0.97 -1.52 7.48
CA VAL A 298 2.27 -2.19 7.66
C VAL A 298 2.99 -1.55 8.85
N GLY A 299 3.06 -2.22 10.01
CA GLY A 299 3.82 -1.65 11.15
C GLY A 299 3.71 -2.25 12.56
N SER A 300 2.86 -3.25 12.84
CA SER A 300 2.75 -3.81 14.21
C SER A 300 2.95 -5.33 14.27
N LYS A 301 4.11 -5.76 14.80
CA LYS A 301 4.53 -7.18 14.83
C LYS A 301 3.65 -8.11 15.69
N LYS A 302 2.76 -7.59 16.55
CA LYS A 302 1.67 -8.33 17.22
C LYS A 302 0.48 -7.40 17.50
N MET A 303 -0.68 -7.66 16.89
CA MET A 303 -1.96 -6.99 17.19
C MET A 303 -2.67 -7.72 18.34
N GLN A 304 -3.07 -6.98 19.39
CA GLN A 304 -3.83 -7.54 20.52
C GLN A 304 -5.28 -7.06 20.50
N PHE A 305 -6.17 -7.95 20.10
CA PHE A 305 -7.62 -7.78 20.13
C PHE A 305 -8.15 -7.93 21.56
N THR A 306 -9.25 -7.25 21.85
CA THR A 306 -10.02 -7.34 23.09
C THR A 306 -11.50 -7.32 22.74
N CYS A 307 -12.26 -8.36 23.11
CA CYS A 307 -13.72 -8.34 22.96
C CYS A 307 -14.33 -7.42 24.02
N THR A 308 -15.13 -6.42 23.61
CA THR A 308 -15.76 -5.50 24.57
C THR A 308 -16.91 -6.17 25.33
N SER A 309 -17.56 -7.19 24.75
CA SER A 309 -18.66 -7.94 25.38
C SER A 309 -18.22 -8.96 26.47
N CYS A 310 -16.96 -9.41 26.48
CA CYS A 310 -16.49 -10.39 27.49
C CYS A 310 -15.06 -10.16 28.02
N SER A 311 -14.43 -9.03 27.65
CA SER A 311 -13.04 -8.64 27.99
C SER A 311 -11.94 -9.63 27.60
N TYR A 312 -12.24 -10.70 26.85
CA TYR A 312 -11.25 -11.67 26.40
C TYR A 312 -10.27 -11.05 25.39
N LYS A 313 -8.99 -11.39 25.52
CA LYS A 313 -7.91 -10.85 24.68
C LYS A 313 -7.16 -11.95 23.95
N TRP A 314 -6.83 -11.71 22.68
CA TRP A 314 -6.03 -12.60 21.85
C TRP A 314 -5.20 -11.81 20.85
N SER A 315 -4.27 -12.49 20.19
CA SER A 315 -3.55 -11.99 19.02
C SER A 315 -3.68 -13.01 17.91
N LEU A 316 -3.96 -12.56 16.69
CA LEU A 316 -3.81 -13.38 15.49
C LEU A 316 -2.33 -13.45 15.11
N ASP A 317 -1.92 -14.54 14.45
CA ASP A 317 -0.63 -14.57 13.76
C ASP A 317 -0.74 -13.90 12.36
N GLN A 318 0.38 -13.78 11.65
CA GLN A 318 0.42 -13.14 10.33
C GLN A 318 -0.29 -13.98 9.25
N THR A 319 -0.34 -15.30 9.41
CA THR A 319 -0.96 -16.26 8.49
C THR A 319 -2.48 -16.20 8.59
N ASP A 320 -3.02 -16.24 9.82
CA ASP A 320 -4.44 -16.09 10.11
C ASP A 320 -4.97 -14.74 9.65
N PHE A 321 -4.20 -13.67 9.82
CA PHE A 321 -4.58 -12.34 9.32
C PHE A 321 -4.67 -12.31 7.79
N MET A 322 -3.66 -12.84 7.08
CA MET A 322 -3.66 -12.90 5.61
C MET A 322 -4.78 -13.80 5.07
N LYS A 323 -5.05 -14.93 5.72
CA LYS A 323 -6.14 -15.84 5.37
C LYS A 323 -7.50 -15.17 5.53
N LEU A 324 -7.75 -14.53 6.68
CA LEU A 324 -8.98 -13.80 6.94
C LEU A 324 -9.16 -12.64 5.95
N ALA A 325 -8.11 -11.87 5.69
CA ALA A 325 -8.10 -10.77 4.72
C ALA A 325 -8.53 -11.24 3.32
N ASN A 326 -8.02 -12.39 2.86
CA ASN A 326 -8.41 -12.97 1.57
C ASN A 326 -9.85 -13.52 1.59
N GLU A 327 -10.32 -14.11 2.71
CA GLU A 327 -11.71 -14.54 2.88
C GLU A 327 -12.70 -13.37 2.81
N GLN A 328 -12.32 -12.19 3.30
CA GLN A 328 -13.11 -10.95 3.14
C GLN A 328 -13.14 -10.46 1.69
N LYS A 329 -12.00 -10.54 0.98
CA LYS A 329 -11.84 -10.20 -0.43
C LYS A 329 -12.77 -11.00 -1.33
N GLU A 330 -12.77 -12.32 -1.16
CA GLU A 330 -13.65 -13.23 -1.90
C GLU A 330 -15.14 -12.94 -1.64
N LYS A 331 -15.52 -12.58 -0.40
CA LYS A 331 -16.90 -12.21 -0.05
C LYS A 331 -17.35 -10.90 -0.71
N ALA A 332 -16.57 -9.82 -0.61
CA ALA A 332 -16.94 -8.54 -1.24
C ALA A 332 -16.98 -8.65 -2.77
N MET A 333 -16.00 -9.34 -3.38
CA MET A 333 -16.02 -9.60 -4.81
C MET A 333 -17.23 -10.45 -5.24
N THR A 334 -17.67 -11.40 -4.40
CA THR A 334 -18.89 -12.19 -4.63
C THR A 334 -20.16 -11.34 -4.52
N LEU A 335 -20.23 -10.41 -3.56
CA LEU A 335 -21.35 -9.48 -3.41
C LEU A 335 -21.45 -8.53 -4.61
N PHE A 336 -20.34 -7.92 -5.06
CA PHE A 336 -20.35 -7.08 -6.25
C PHE A 336 -20.67 -7.88 -7.53
N LYS A 337 -20.21 -9.14 -7.66
CA LYS A 337 -20.60 -10.01 -8.78
C LYS A 337 -22.10 -10.35 -8.76
N ARG A 338 -22.69 -10.59 -7.58
CA ARG A 338 -24.12 -10.88 -7.39
C ARG A 338 -25.00 -9.65 -7.67
N TYR A 339 -24.56 -8.46 -7.26
CA TYR A 339 -25.32 -7.21 -7.34
C TYR A 339 -24.68 -6.20 -8.31
N LYS A 340 -24.10 -6.66 -9.43
CA LYS A 340 -23.51 -5.77 -10.44
C LYS A 340 -24.59 -4.96 -11.17
N SER A 341 -24.89 -3.77 -10.68
CA SER A 341 -25.72 -2.76 -11.36
C SER A 341 -25.07 -1.38 -11.35
N GLN A 342 -25.53 -0.49 -12.22
CA GLN A 342 -25.11 0.91 -12.21
C GLN A 342 -25.48 1.61 -10.90
N ASP A 343 -26.57 1.22 -10.24
CA ASP A 343 -26.98 1.81 -8.96
C ASP A 343 -26.03 1.45 -7.81
N VAL A 344 -25.44 0.25 -7.82
CA VAL A 344 -24.42 -0.13 -6.83
C VAL A 344 -23.10 0.61 -7.08
N LEU A 345 -22.72 0.77 -8.36
CA LEU A 345 -21.56 1.60 -8.73
C LEU A 345 -21.76 3.06 -8.30
N ASP A 346 -22.90 3.66 -8.69
CA ASP A 346 -23.27 5.03 -8.35
C ASP A 346 -23.31 5.24 -6.83
N ALA A 347 -23.86 4.30 -6.05
CA ALA A 347 -23.95 4.41 -4.59
C ALA A 347 -22.57 4.38 -3.90
N VAL A 348 -21.68 3.47 -4.29
CA VAL A 348 -20.29 3.45 -3.78
C VAL A 348 -19.62 4.77 -4.12
N VAL A 349 -19.59 5.12 -5.41
CA VAL A 349 -18.81 6.26 -5.93
C VAL A 349 -19.34 7.60 -5.41
N ALA A 350 -20.65 7.76 -5.25
CA ALA A 350 -21.25 8.95 -4.64
C ALA A 350 -20.90 9.08 -3.16
N GLY A 351 -20.94 7.98 -2.39
CA GLY A 351 -20.53 7.97 -0.99
C GLY A 351 -19.05 8.34 -0.82
N CYS A 352 -18.17 7.78 -1.67
CA CYS A 352 -16.76 8.15 -1.74
C CYS A 352 -16.55 9.64 -2.05
N ALA A 353 -17.27 10.18 -3.05
CA ALA A 353 -17.19 11.59 -3.44
C ALA A 353 -17.71 12.54 -2.34
N LEU A 354 -18.72 12.13 -1.58
CA LEU A 354 -19.25 12.87 -0.44
C LEU A 354 -18.23 12.98 0.69
N VAL A 355 -17.57 11.88 1.07
CA VAL A 355 -16.50 11.90 2.10
C VAL A 355 -15.33 12.75 1.62
N SER A 356 -14.88 12.55 0.39
CA SER A 356 -13.76 13.31 -0.21
C SER A 356 -14.07 14.80 -0.48
N MET A 357 -15.29 15.26 -0.19
CA MET A 357 -15.72 16.67 -0.28
C MET A 357 -16.27 17.18 1.07
N ALA A 358 -16.00 16.48 2.19
CA ALA A 358 -16.49 16.87 3.52
C ALA A 358 -16.00 18.26 3.95
N ASP A 359 -14.86 18.70 3.43
CA ASP A 359 -14.26 20.02 3.65
C ASP A 359 -14.74 21.11 2.66
N GLY A 360 -15.63 20.76 1.72
CA GLY A 360 -16.13 21.66 0.67
C GLY A 360 -15.14 21.88 -0.48
N ARG A 361 -14.01 21.17 -0.48
CA ARG A 361 -13.02 21.07 -1.55
C ARG A 361 -12.49 19.63 -1.60
N LEU A 362 -11.86 19.29 -2.73
CA LEU A 362 -11.09 18.07 -2.93
C LEU A 362 -9.70 18.50 -3.40
N ASP A 363 -8.68 18.35 -2.56
CA ASP A 363 -7.31 18.65 -2.95
C ASP A 363 -6.76 17.58 -3.92
N PRO A 364 -5.78 17.90 -4.78
CA PRO A 364 -5.23 16.95 -5.75
C PRO A 364 -4.68 15.67 -5.12
N SER A 365 -4.18 15.75 -3.89
CA SER A 365 -3.70 14.60 -3.10
C SER A 365 -4.84 13.70 -2.60
N GLU A 366 -5.99 14.26 -2.23
CA GLU A 366 -7.18 13.50 -1.82
C GLU A 366 -7.83 12.83 -3.03
N ARG A 367 -7.90 13.56 -4.15
CA ARG A 367 -8.29 13.02 -5.46
C ARG A 367 -7.42 11.84 -5.84
N GLN A 368 -6.09 11.97 -5.71
CA GLN A 368 -5.16 10.90 -6.04
C GLN A 368 -5.33 9.68 -5.11
N LYS A 369 -5.41 9.88 -3.77
CA LYS A 369 -5.73 8.79 -2.82
C LYS A 369 -6.99 8.01 -3.21
N MET A 370 -8.04 8.71 -3.66
CA MET A 370 -9.28 8.06 -4.10
C MET A 370 -9.09 7.28 -5.41
N MET A 371 -8.35 7.83 -6.40
CA MET A 371 -8.01 7.10 -7.63
C MET A 371 -7.15 5.86 -7.32
N ASP A 372 -6.09 6.01 -6.52
CA ASP A 372 -5.20 4.94 -6.07
C ASP A 372 -6.00 3.82 -5.39
N PHE A 373 -6.95 4.20 -4.52
CA PHE A 373 -7.85 3.29 -3.85
C PHE A 373 -8.79 2.54 -4.83
N ILE A 374 -9.31 3.19 -5.89
CA ILE A 374 -10.04 2.48 -6.97
C ILE A 374 -9.11 1.49 -7.66
N HIS A 375 -7.91 1.92 -8.04
CA HIS A 375 -6.97 1.10 -8.82
C HIS A 375 -6.44 -0.11 -8.06
N GLN A 376 -6.31 -0.01 -6.73
CA GLN A 376 -5.90 -1.09 -5.84
C GLN A 376 -7.08 -1.98 -5.38
N SER A 377 -8.33 -1.52 -5.52
CA SER A 377 -9.55 -2.28 -5.21
C SER A 377 -9.84 -3.39 -6.25
N ASP A 378 -9.27 -4.57 -6.06
CA ASP A 378 -9.58 -5.77 -6.86
C ASP A 378 -11.08 -6.13 -6.86
N GLU A 379 -11.81 -5.70 -5.84
CA GLU A 379 -13.25 -5.87 -5.68
C GLU A 379 -14.03 -4.90 -6.60
N LEU A 380 -13.52 -3.68 -6.81
CA LEU A 380 -14.12 -2.69 -7.72
C LEU A 380 -13.83 -2.99 -9.20
N ARG A 381 -12.81 -3.79 -9.52
CA ARG A 381 -12.54 -4.33 -10.88
C ARG A 381 -13.69 -5.19 -11.43
N VAL A 382 -14.73 -5.47 -10.63
CA VAL A 382 -16.00 -6.03 -11.12
C VAL A 382 -16.75 -5.02 -12.01
N PHE A 383 -16.52 -3.72 -11.84
CA PHE A 383 -16.97 -2.62 -12.70
C PHE A 383 -15.84 -2.16 -13.64
N ASP A 384 -16.19 -1.41 -14.69
CA ASP A 384 -15.18 -0.82 -15.59
C ASP A 384 -14.50 0.38 -14.90
N THR A 385 -13.18 0.34 -14.73
CA THR A 385 -12.42 1.36 -14.00
C THR A 385 -12.58 2.76 -14.61
N ASN A 386 -12.67 2.89 -15.92
CA ASN A 386 -12.87 4.20 -16.58
C ASN A 386 -14.27 4.74 -16.26
N LEU A 387 -15.28 3.86 -16.21
CA LEU A 387 -16.61 4.23 -15.76
C LEU A 387 -16.62 4.64 -14.28
N VAL A 388 -15.93 3.90 -13.38
CA VAL A 388 -15.80 4.29 -11.95
C VAL A 388 -15.22 5.71 -11.84
N ILE A 389 -14.12 5.99 -12.54
CA ILE A 389 -13.45 7.29 -12.57
C ILE A 389 -14.35 8.38 -13.18
N GLN A 390 -15.06 8.08 -14.28
CA GLN A 390 -16.00 9.00 -14.89
C GLN A 390 -17.12 9.38 -13.91
N ARG A 391 -17.75 8.40 -13.26
CA ARG A 391 -18.84 8.63 -12.30
C ARG A 391 -18.35 9.40 -11.07
N PHE A 392 -17.13 9.17 -10.60
CA PHE A 392 -16.54 9.96 -9.52
C PHE A 392 -16.39 11.43 -9.93
N ASN A 393 -15.80 11.66 -11.10
CA ASN A 393 -15.64 13.01 -11.66
C ASN A 393 -17.00 13.69 -11.95
N ASP A 394 -18.06 12.94 -12.26
CA ASP A 394 -19.43 13.48 -12.37
C ASP A 394 -19.95 14.00 -11.03
N PHE A 395 -19.81 13.23 -9.93
CA PHE A 395 -20.27 13.64 -8.62
C PHE A 395 -19.44 14.80 -8.04
N ILE A 396 -18.11 14.77 -8.21
CA ILE A 396 -17.24 15.89 -7.80
C ILE A 396 -17.63 17.18 -8.54
N ARG A 397 -17.78 17.16 -9.87
CA ARG A 397 -18.22 18.36 -10.63
C ARG A 397 -19.56 18.93 -10.15
N LYS A 398 -20.48 18.08 -9.69
CA LYS A 398 -21.78 18.51 -9.17
C LYS A 398 -21.66 19.13 -7.78
N LEU A 399 -20.85 18.52 -6.91
CA LEU A 399 -20.52 19.05 -5.58
C LEU A 399 -19.75 20.37 -5.65
N GLU A 400 -18.87 20.54 -6.64
CA GLU A 400 -18.14 21.79 -6.93
C GLU A 400 -19.06 22.89 -7.49
N PHE A 401 -20.03 22.54 -8.34
CA PHE A 401 -20.93 23.51 -8.99
C PHE A 401 -22.04 24.02 -8.06
N ASP A 402 -22.70 23.13 -7.33
CA ASP A 402 -23.70 23.45 -6.31
C ASP A 402 -23.60 22.43 -5.17
N PRO A 403 -22.99 22.78 -4.02
CA PRO A 403 -22.82 21.84 -2.91
C PRO A 403 -24.14 21.29 -2.33
N ILE A 404 -25.27 22.00 -2.47
CA ILE A 404 -26.57 21.57 -1.93
C ILE A 404 -27.23 20.58 -2.89
N VAL A 405 -27.32 20.94 -4.18
CA VAL A 405 -27.91 20.07 -5.21
C VAL A 405 -27.02 18.86 -5.47
N GLY A 406 -25.70 19.04 -5.55
CA GLY A 406 -24.73 17.96 -5.71
C GLY A 406 -24.75 16.97 -4.55
N LYS A 407 -24.85 17.44 -3.30
CA LYS A 407 -25.02 16.57 -2.13
C LYS A 407 -26.36 15.83 -2.16
N GLY A 408 -27.45 16.50 -2.56
CA GLY A 408 -28.76 15.88 -2.74
C GLY A 408 -28.76 14.77 -3.80
N GLU A 409 -28.11 14.98 -4.94
CA GLU A 409 -27.97 13.94 -5.98
C GLU A 409 -27.06 12.78 -5.55
N ALA A 410 -25.96 13.06 -4.85
CA ALA A 410 -25.06 12.03 -4.35
C ALA A 410 -25.72 11.17 -3.26
N MET A 411 -26.40 11.79 -2.28
CA MET A 411 -27.18 11.05 -1.28
C MET A 411 -28.32 10.25 -1.93
N ARG A 412 -29.00 10.80 -2.94
CA ARG A 412 -30.02 10.05 -3.72
C ARG A 412 -29.43 8.86 -4.48
N ALA A 413 -28.17 8.92 -4.91
CA ALA A 413 -27.48 7.78 -5.51
C ALA A 413 -27.16 6.70 -4.48
N VAL A 414 -26.67 7.11 -3.30
CA VAL A 414 -26.45 6.23 -2.12
C VAL A 414 -27.74 5.53 -1.70
N GLY A 415 -28.86 6.25 -1.59
CA GLY A 415 -30.16 5.73 -1.18
C GLY A 415 -30.71 4.59 -2.05
N LYS A 416 -30.26 4.45 -3.31
CA LYS A 416 -30.71 3.38 -4.22
C LYS A 416 -30.37 1.95 -3.77
N VAL A 417 -29.50 1.77 -2.78
CA VAL A 417 -29.09 0.44 -2.27
C VAL A 417 -29.51 0.18 -0.81
N ASN A 418 -30.36 1.03 -0.22
CA ASN A 418 -30.84 0.84 1.15
C ASN A 418 -31.71 -0.43 1.33
N ASP A 419 -32.32 -0.93 0.27
CA ASP A 419 -33.01 -2.23 0.21
C ASP A 419 -32.06 -3.44 0.38
N LYS A 420 -30.79 -3.28 -0.01
CA LYS A 420 -29.76 -4.32 -0.02
C LYS A 420 -28.82 -4.16 1.17
N ARG A 421 -29.27 -4.56 2.37
CA ARG A 421 -28.49 -4.46 3.64
C ARG A 421 -27.02 -4.90 3.53
N GLU A 422 -26.67 -5.93 2.75
CA GLU A 422 -25.26 -6.34 2.53
C GLU A 422 -24.47 -5.27 1.75
N ILE A 423 -25.04 -4.71 0.69
CA ILE A 423 -24.42 -3.67 -0.15
C ILE A 423 -24.40 -2.31 0.56
N ALA A 424 -25.46 -1.95 1.28
CA ALA A 424 -25.50 -0.75 2.12
C ALA A 424 -24.33 -0.74 3.13
N ARG A 425 -24.10 -1.85 3.83
CA ARG A 425 -22.95 -1.99 4.76
C ARG A 425 -21.61 -1.90 4.02
N LEU A 426 -21.53 -2.41 2.80
CA LEU A 426 -20.32 -2.34 1.97
C LEU A 426 -20.04 -0.88 1.55
N VAL A 427 -21.04 -0.12 1.10
CA VAL A 427 -20.90 1.32 0.78
C VAL A 427 -20.34 2.10 1.97
N VAL A 428 -20.87 1.89 3.18
CA VAL A 428 -20.33 2.55 4.39
C VAL A 428 -18.88 2.16 4.64
N ARG A 429 -18.50 0.89 4.50
CA ARG A 429 -17.10 0.43 4.62
C ARG A 429 -16.17 1.09 3.58
N TYR A 430 -16.66 1.31 2.35
CA TYR A 430 -15.95 2.07 1.30
C TYR A 430 -15.78 3.55 1.63
N CYS A 431 -16.81 4.20 2.16
CA CYS A 431 -16.75 5.60 2.59
C CYS A 431 -15.70 5.80 3.70
N ILE A 432 -15.68 4.90 4.69
CA ILE A 432 -14.73 4.95 5.81
C ILE A 432 -13.31 4.65 5.35
N ALA A 433 -13.08 3.68 4.46
CA ALA A 433 -11.73 3.37 3.98
C ALA A 433 -11.04 4.56 3.29
N ILE A 434 -11.80 5.39 2.58
CA ILE A 434 -11.29 6.63 1.95
C ILE A 434 -11.07 7.73 2.99
N GLY A 435 -12.01 7.90 3.94
CA GLY A 435 -11.83 8.81 5.07
C GLY A 435 -10.77 8.36 6.09
N PHE A 436 -10.02 7.30 5.80
CA PHE A 436 -8.82 6.86 6.53
C PHE A 436 -7.55 6.88 5.68
N ALA A 437 -7.61 7.30 4.42
CA ALA A 437 -6.51 7.18 3.46
C ALA A 437 -5.29 8.09 3.76
N ASP A 438 -5.37 8.97 4.76
CA ASP A 438 -4.25 9.77 5.27
C ASP A 438 -3.74 9.32 6.66
N GLY A 439 -4.38 8.30 7.27
CA GLY A 439 -4.11 7.83 8.63
C GLY A 439 -4.89 8.54 9.74
N HIS A 440 -5.67 9.57 9.42
CA HIS A 440 -6.63 10.22 10.30
C HIS A 440 -8.05 9.84 9.90
N PHE A 441 -9.05 10.52 10.49
CA PHE A 441 -10.46 10.47 10.10
C PHE A 441 -11.10 11.66 10.82
N GLU A 442 -11.47 12.69 10.07
CA GLU A 442 -11.92 13.99 10.57
C GLU A 442 -13.35 13.93 11.14
N PRO A 443 -13.71 14.80 12.09
CA PRO A 443 -15.10 14.94 12.56
C PRO A 443 -16.09 15.26 11.42
N ARG A 444 -15.62 15.94 10.36
CA ARG A 444 -16.42 16.29 9.18
C ARG A 444 -16.69 15.08 8.29
N GLU A 445 -15.68 14.28 8.02
CA GLU A 445 -15.82 12.99 7.31
C GLU A 445 -16.70 12.01 8.10
N GLN A 446 -16.50 11.92 9.42
CA GLN A 446 -17.35 11.12 10.32
C GLN A 446 -18.81 11.59 10.28
N GLN A 447 -19.08 12.90 10.21
CA GLN A 447 -20.43 13.42 10.03
C GLN A 447 -21.02 12.98 8.68
N ILE A 448 -20.28 13.09 7.58
CA ILE A 448 -20.75 12.65 6.26
C ILE A 448 -21.02 11.14 6.24
N VAL A 449 -20.15 10.31 6.83
CA VAL A 449 -20.40 8.86 6.97
C VAL A 449 -21.64 8.60 7.84
N SER A 450 -21.86 9.37 8.90
CA SER A 450 -23.07 9.28 9.73
C SER A 450 -24.32 9.60 8.90
N GLU A 451 -24.32 10.66 8.09
CA GLU A 451 -25.42 11.00 7.19
C GLU A 451 -25.68 9.87 6.15
N ILE A 452 -24.62 9.31 5.56
CA ILE A 452 -24.68 8.16 4.65
C ILE A 452 -25.29 6.92 5.34
N CYS A 453 -24.94 6.66 6.60
CA CYS A 453 -25.57 5.58 7.39
C CYS A 453 -27.08 5.79 7.55
N HIS A 454 -27.55 7.01 7.82
CA HIS A 454 -28.98 7.30 7.96
C HIS A 454 -29.75 7.09 6.65
N GLU A 455 -29.25 7.59 5.52
CA GLU A 455 -29.83 7.38 4.17
C GLU A 455 -29.92 5.88 3.81
N LEU A 456 -28.93 5.09 4.26
CA LEU A 456 -28.86 3.64 4.08
C LEU A 456 -29.62 2.83 5.13
N GLN A 457 -30.33 3.46 6.07
CA GLN A 457 -31.06 2.81 7.17
C GLN A 457 -30.15 1.90 8.05
N LEU A 458 -28.94 2.38 8.32
CA LEU A 458 -27.93 1.76 9.17
C LEU A 458 -27.65 2.61 10.41
N ASN A 459 -27.32 1.96 11.54
CA ASN A 459 -26.95 2.65 12.77
C ASN A 459 -25.47 3.12 12.69
N PRO A 460 -25.16 4.43 12.75
CA PRO A 460 -23.78 4.93 12.64
C PRO A 460 -22.83 4.37 13.72
N ASN A 461 -23.37 4.03 14.90
CA ASN A 461 -22.58 3.48 16.02
C ASN A 461 -21.99 2.08 15.71
N GLU A 462 -22.51 1.37 14.70
CA GLU A 462 -21.91 0.12 14.21
C GLU A 462 -20.58 0.35 13.45
N PHE A 463 -20.24 1.61 13.16
CA PHE A 463 -19.13 1.99 12.27
C PHE A 463 -18.21 3.10 12.84
N LEU A 464 -18.74 4.02 13.67
CA LEU A 464 -18.07 5.26 14.11
C LEU A 464 -17.80 5.34 15.63
N SER A 465 -17.74 4.19 16.33
CA SER A 465 -17.73 4.11 17.81
C SER A 465 -16.36 4.22 18.51
#